data_AF-A0A0L0CLF1-F1
#
_entry.id   AF-A0A0L0CLF1-F1
#
_cell.length_a   1.000
_cell.length_b   1.000
_cell.length_c   1.000
_cell.angle_alpha   90.00
_cell.angle_beta   90.00
_cell.angle_gamma   90.00
#
_symmetry.space_group_name_H-M   'P 1'
#
loop_
_entity.id
_entity.type
_entity.pdbx_description
1 polymer ?
#
loop_
_entity_poly.entity_id
_entity_poly.type
_entity_poly.pdbx_seq_one_letter_code
_entity_poly.pdbx_strand_id
1 'polypeptide(L)'
;MPGRLEFETEAENDAETVIKNMLFEPEDSELDVEQKITALAVYNSRLERRTERKRTILEHNLLDYRKLAAIEKKKSKEERELLAKLKPYVRLLPREEFAKFTEDMTAEIQYRHRIAELQEYRQNGIKTLEEANKYEKEKHIRLNALFRSSQPLGRCQHLCTGDILVNPAFRRIGVGKVLGQKYLTRAHFFGYKYSIFDLVFESNTASIKLCDSLGCDRIGKVPGAGMLLNCLTPVPAIVFGKSLGSTATNENEIPLR
;
A
#
# COMPACT_ATOMS: atom_id res chain seq x y z
N MET A 1 -8.60 -33.01 -13.79
CA MET A 1 -8.58 -34.17 -12.85
C MET A 1 -7.84 -33.77 -11.57
N PRO A 2 -8.52 -33.41 -10.47
CA PRO A 2 -7.88 -32.89 -9.25
C PRO A 2 -7.50 -33.97 -8.22
N GLY A 3 -7.50 -35.25 -8.59
CA GLY A 3 -7.27 -36.37 -7.67
C GLY A 3 -5.90 -37.04 -7.76
N ARG A 4 -5.07 -36.72 -8.77
CA ARG A 4 -3.78 -37.39 -9.02
C ARG A 4 -2.56 -36.67 -8.45
N LEU A 5 -2.72 -35.47 -7.89
CA LEU A 5 -1.60 -34.64 -7.38
C LEU A 5 -0.49 -34.41 -8.44
N GLU A 6 -0.84 -34.51 -9.72
CA GLU A 6 0.02 -34.28 -10.88
C GLU A 6 -0.39 -32.97 -11.55
N PHE A 7 0.61 -32.19 -11.99
CA PHE A 7 0.36 -30.96 -12.73
C PHE A 7 0.20 -31.27 -14.21
N GLU A 8 -0.73 -30.60 -14.90
CA GLU A 8 -0.90 -30.73 -16.36
C GLU A 8 0.32 -30.23 -17.14
N THR A 9 1.07 -29.30 -16.55
CA THR A 9 2.38 -28.85 -17.04
C THR A 9 3.31 -28.72 -15.86
N GLU A 10 4.36 -29.53 -15.84
CA GLU A 10 5.35 -29.51 -14.77
C GLU A 10 6.23 -28.25 -14.87
N ALA A 11 6.80 -27.84 -13.73
CA ALA A 11 7.72 -26.71 -13.71
C ALA A 11 8.98 -27.04 -14.53
N GLU A 12 9.42 -26.10 -15.37
CA GLU A 12 10.60 -26.24 -16.26
C GLU A 12 10.48 -27.45 -17.21
N ASN A 13 9.31 -27.61 -17.84
CA ASN A 13 9.02 -28.70 -18.79
C ASN A 13 9.91 -28.67 -20.05
N ASP A 14 10.41 -27.49 -20.40
CA ASP A 14 11.41 -27.24 -21.45
C ASP A 14 12.76 -27.92 -21.19
N ALA A 15 13.05 -28.36 -19.96
CA ALA A 15 14.23 -29.19 -19.69
C ALA A 15 14.15 -30.58 -20.36
N GLU A 16 12.94 -31.12 -20.52
CA GLU A 16 12.72 -32.47 -21.05
C GLU A 16 12.99 -32.53 -22.56
N THR A 17 12.76 -31.43 -23.28
CA THR A 17 13.00 -31.39 -24.73
C THR A 17 14.47 -31.54 -25.09
N VAL A 18 15.38 -31.09 -24.22
CA VAL A 18 16.83 -31.19 -24.40
C VAL A 18 17.33 -32.63 -24.23
N ILE A 19 16.73 -33.37 -23.30
CA ILE A 19 17.12 -34.77 -23.02
C ILE A 19 16.39 -35.77 -23.93
N LYS A 20 15.18 -35.43 -24.40
CA LYS A 20 14.28 -36.36 -25.12
C LYS A 20 14.92 -37.10 -26.30
N ASN A 21 15.82 -36.45 -27.03
CA ASN A 21 16.47 -37.01 -28.21
C ASN A 21 17.96 -37.33 -27.98
N MET A 22 18.42 -37.32 -26.72
CA MET A 22 19.81 -37.60 -26.38
C MET A 22 20.08 -39.10 -26.41
N LEU A 23 21.00 -39.51 -27.28
CA LEU A 23 21.44 -40.89 -27.43
C LEU A 23 22.96 -40.95 -27.23
N PHE A 24 23.44 -42.00 -26.57
CA PHE A 24 24.86 -42.32 -26.50
C PHE A 24 25.18 -43.32 -27.60
N GLU A 25 26.03 -42.92 -28.53
CA GLU A 25 26.49 -43.75 -29.63
C GLU A 25 27.87 -44.31 -29.29
N PRO A 26 28.19 -45.55 -29.67
CA PRO A 26 29.49 -46.16 -29.38
C PRO A 26 30.67 -45.46 -30.08
N GLU A 27 30.39 -44.58 -31.04
CA GLU A 27 31.36 -43.78 -31.80
C GLU A 27 31.52 -42.34 -31.27
N ASP A 28 30.77 -41.97 -30.21
CA ASP A 28 30.85 -40.64 -29.60
C ASP A 28 32.28 -40.34 -29.10
N SER A 29 32.75 -39.11 -29.31
CA SER A 29 34.02 -38.67 -28.74
C SER A 29 33.92 -38.52 -27.22
N GLU A 30 35.06 -38.60 -26.51
CA GLU A 30 35.10 -38.38 -25.05
C GLU A 30 34.46 -37.04 -24.64
N LEU A 31 34.64 -35.99 -25.47
CA LEU A 31 34.05 -34.67 -25.27
C LEU A 31 32.51 -34.70 -25.41
N ASP A 32 31.98 -35.46 -26.38
CA ASP A 32 30.53 -35.57 -26.60
C ASP A 32 29.86 -36.31 -25.44
N VAL A 33 30.51 -37.36 -24.92
CA VAL A 33 30.05 -38.08 -23.73
C VAL A 33 30.04 -37.17 -22.51
N GLU A 34 31.09 -36.37 -22.29
CA GLU A 34 31.17 -35.43 -21.17
C GLU A 34 30.09 -34.33 -21.23
N GLN A 35 29.83 -33.79 -22.43
CA GLN A 35 28.74 -32.83 -22.65
C GLN A 35 27.36 -33.45 -22.35
N LYS A 36 27.12 -34.68 -22.80
CA LYS A 36 25.86 -35.42 -22.53
C LYS A 36 25.68 -35.69 -21.04
N ILE A 37 26.74 -36.11 -20.33
CA ILE A 37 26.72 -36.30 -18.87
C ILE A 37 26.41 -34.98 -18.14
N THR A 38 27.02 -33.88 -18.57
CA THR A 38 26.78 -32.55 -17.98
C THR A 38 25.33 -32.11 -18.19
N ALA A 39 24.78 -32.33 -19.38
CA ALA A 39 23.37 -32.05 -19.67
C ALA A 39 22.42 -32.90 -18.81
N LEU A 40 22.73 -34.19 -18.58
CA LEU A 40 21.98 -35.05 -17.67
C LEU A 40 22.08 -34.57 -16.20
N ALA A 41 23.24 -34.10 -15.75
CA ALA A 41 23.39 -33.53 -14.42
C ALA A 41 22.54 -32.27 -14.23
N VAL A 42 22.50 -31.39 -15.24
CA VAL A 42 21.62 -30.21 -15.26
C VAL A 42 20.15 -30.63 -15.20
N TYR A 43 19.76 -31.66 -15.95
CA TYR A 43 18.39 -32.20 -15.92
C TYR A 43 18.02 -32.74 -14.54
N ASN A 44 18.88 -33.54 -13.91
CA ASN A 44 18.64 -34.08 -12.57
C ASN A 44 18.50 -32.97 -11.52
N SER A 45 19.31 -31.91 -11.59
CA SER A 45 19.15 -30.73 -10.73
C SER A 45 17.78 -30.05 -10.91
N ARG A 46 17.25 -30.00 -12.13
CA ARG A 46 15.90 -29.46 -12.39
C ARG A 46 14.81 -30.40 -11.88
N LEU A 47 15.01 -31.72 -12.00
CA LEU A 47 14.09 -32.73 -11.48
C LEU A 47 13.98 -32.68 -9.96
N GLU A 48 15.10 -32.46 -9.25
CA GLU A 48 15.12 -32.24 -7.80
C GLU A 48 14.32 -30.99 -7.42
N ARG A 49 14.58 -29.84 -8.06
CA ARG A 49 13.81 -28.60 -7.82
C ARG A 49 12.32 -28.77 -8.07
N ARG A 50 11.96 -29.52 -9.12
CA ARG A 50 10.56 -29.84 -9.45
C ARG A 50 9.93 -30.68 -8.33
N THR A 51 10.64 -31.68 -7.86
CA THR A 51 10.20 -32.56 -6.77
C THR A 51 10.00 -31.77 -5.47
N GLU A 52 10.95 -30.91 -5.10
CA GLU A 52 10.83 -30.02 -3.93
C GLU A 52 9.65 -29.07 -4.06
N ARG A 53 9.48 -28.43 -5.22
CA ARG A 53 8.36 -27.49 -5.45
C ARG A 53 7.01 -28.20 -5.36
N LYS A 54 6.89 -29.38 -5.96
CA LYS A 54 5.68 -30.22 -5.90
C LYS A 54 5.39 -30.62 -4.45
N ARG A 55 6.41 -31.05 -3.72
CA ARG A 55 6.32 -31.36 -2.29
C ARG A 55 5.79 -30.16 -1.50
N THR A 56 6.37 -28.97 -1.64
CA THR A 56 5.92 -27.75 -0.95
C THR A 56 4.46 -27.39 -1.32
N ILE A 57 4.08 -27.46 -2.59
CA ILE A 57 2.70 -27.14 -3.02
C ILE A 57 1.68 -28.06 -2.37
N LEU A 58 2.00 -29.35 -2.30
CA LEU A 58 1.14 -30.39 -1.73
C LEU A 58 1.10 -30.30 -0.19
N GLU A 59 2.26 -30.23 0.47
CA GLU A 59 2.36 -30.14 1.93
C GLU A 59 1.59 -28.93 2.49
N HIS A 60 1.65 -27.78 1.81
CA HIS A 60 0.97 -26.56 2.22
C HIS A 60 -0.47 -26.44 1.69
N ASN A 61 -1.02 -27.46 1.03
CA ASN A 61 -2.36 -27.44 0.42
C ASN A 61 -2.60 -26.21 -0.48
N LEU A 62 -1.57 -25.76 -1.21
CA LEU A 62 -1.66 -24.54 -2.03
C LEU A 62 -2.56 -24.70 -3.27
N LEU A 63 -3.07 -25.91 -3.52
CA LEU A 63 -4.05 -26.22 -4.56
C LEU A 63 -5.48 -25.73 -4.24
N ASP A 64 -5.78 -25.49 -2.96
CA ASP A 64 -7.10 -25.04 -2.48
C ASP A 64 -7.30 -23.51 -2.64
N TYR A 65 -7.04 -22.98 -3.84
CA TYR A 65 -7.02 -21.53 -4.13
C TYR A 65 -8.26 -20.77 -3.65
N ARG A 66 -9.46 -21.34 -3.83
CA ARG A 66 -10.72 -20.70 -3.39
C ARG A 66 -10.80 -20.56 -1.87
N LYS A 67 -10.38 -21.59 -1.13
CA LYS A 67 -10.40 -21.56 0.34
C LYS A 67 -9.33 -20.60 0.86
N LEU A 68 -8.12 -20.66 0.30
CA LEU A 68 -7.01 -19.78 0.68
C LEU A 68 -7.33 -18.31 0.41
N ALA A 69 -7.91 -17.99 -0.76
CA ALA A 69 -8.34 -16.63 -1.07
C ALA A 69 -9.47 -16.13 -0.14
N ALA A 70 -10.38 -17.00 0.29
CA ALA A 70 -11.41 -16.64 1.26
C ALA A 70 -10.82 -16.36 2.65
N ILE A 71 -9.81 -17.13 3.07
CA ILE A 71 -9.08 -16.91 4.34
C ILE A 71 -8.29 -15.60 4.30
N GLU A 72 -7.55 -15.33 3.22
CA GLU A 72 -6.81 -14.07 3.07
C GLU A 72 -7.73 -12.84 3.04
N LYS A 73 -8.92 -12.95 2.43
CA LYS A 73 -9.92 -11.85 2.41
C LYS A 73 -10.48 -11.52 3.80
N LYS A 74 -10.49 -12.46 4.74
CA LYS A 74 -10.95 -12.21 6.12
C LYS A 74 -9.90 -11.47 6.96
N LYS A 75 -8.63 -11.51 6.56
CA LYS A 75 -7.53 -10.87 7.28
C LYS A 75 -7.49 -9.36 7.05
N SER A 76 -6.95 -8.63 8.02
CA SER A 76 -6.74 -7.18 7.94
C SER A 76 -5.73 -6.83 6.83
N LYS A 77 -5.66 -5.56 6.42
CA LYS A 77 -4.69 -5.12 5.41
C LYS A 77 -3.25 -5.37 5.88
N GLU A 78 -2.95 -5.07 7.13
CA GLU A 78 -1.63 -5.25 7.74
C GLU A 78 -1.25 -6.73 7.85
N GLU A 79 -2.19 -7.59 8.21
CA GLU A 79 -1.98 -9.04 8.24
C GLU A 79 -1.71 -9.62 6.85
N ARG A 80 -2.37 -9.11 5.81
CA ARG A 80 -2.11 -9.54 4.42
C ARG A 80 -0.72 -9.11 3.95
N GLU A 81 -0.30 -7.89 4.26
CA GLU A 81 1.03 -7.40 3.94
C GLU A 81 2.11 -8.20 4.67
N LEU A 82 1.88 -8.54 5.95
CA LEU A 82 2.76 -9.43 6.70
C LEU A 82 2.83 -10.82 6.07
N LEU A 83 1.69 -11.45 5.77
CA LEU A 83 1.67 -12.75 5.10
C LEU A 83 2.39 -12.71 3.76
N ALA A 84 2.25 -11.63 2.97
CA ALA A 84 2.98 -11.50 1.73
C ALA A 84 4.50 -11.53 1.93
N LYS A 85 5.01 -10.93 3.02
CA LYS A 85 6.43 -11.01 3.42
C LYS A 85 6.83 -12.38 3.95
N LEU A 86 5.90 -13.12 4.57
CA LEU A 86 6.15 -14.44 5.14
C LEU A 86 6.03 -15.59 4.11
N LYS A 87 5.32 -15.38 2.99
CA LYS A 87 5.13 -16.38 1.91
C LYS A 87 6.42 -17.07 1.42
N PRO A 88 7.58 -16.40 1.29
CA PRO A 88 8.82 -17.08 0.88
C PRO A 88 9.29 -18.17 1.85
N TYR A 89 8.98 -18.06 3.15
CA TYR A 89 9.40 -19.01 4.18
C TYR A 89 8.64 -20.34 4.13
N VAL A 90 7.56 -20.42 3.35
CA VAL A 90 6.82 -21.65 3.04
C VAL A 90 7.74 -22.74 2.46
N ARG A 91 8.85 -22.36 1.80
CA ARG A 91 9.81 -23.34 1.26
C ARG A 91 10.74 -23.94 2.30
N LEU A 92 10.85 -23.31 3.47
CA LEU A 92 11.83 -23.65 4.50
C LEU A 92 11.20 -24.33 5.71
N LEU A 93 9.91 -24.08 5.96
CA LEU A 93 9.19 -24.56 7.13
C LEU A 93 8.07 -25.52 6.73
N PRO A 94 7.93 -26.67 7.41
CA PRO A 94 6.75 -27.53 7.28
C PRO A 94 5.45 -26.74 7.53
N ARG A 95 4.33 -27.22 6.98
CA ARG A 95 3.04 -26.54 7.09
C ARG A 95 2.64 -26.15 8.51
N GLU A 96 2.78 -27.05 9.48
CA GLU A 96 2.38 -26.80 10.86
C GLU A 96 3.25 -25.73 11.51
N GLU A 97 4.55 -25.78 11.27
CA GLU A 97 5.51 -24.80 11.78
C GLU A 97 5.31 -23.43 11.11
N PHE A 98 5.05 -23.41 9.79
CA PHE A 98 4.74 -22.18 9.08
C PHE A 98 3.45 -21.54 9.61
N ALA A 99 2.41 -22.33 9.89
CA ALA A 99 1.16 -21.83 10.45
C ALA A 99 1.40 -21.18 11.83
N LYS A 100 2.09 -21.88 12.74
CA LYS A 100 2.48 -21.34 14.06
C LYS A 100 3.33 -20.08 13.92
N PHE A 101 4.34 -20.10 13.05
CA PHE A 101 5.20 -18.95 12.79
C PHE A 101 4.40 -17.73 12.31
N THR A 102 3.44 -17.90 11.40
CA THR A 102 2.60 -16.77 10.96
C THR A 102 1.69 -16.24 12.06
N GLU A 103 1.21 -17.11 12.95
CA GLU A 103 0.40 -16.74 14.12
C GLU A 103 1.26 -15.96 15.13
N ASP A 104 2.44 -16.48 15.47
CA ASP A 104 3.39 -15.86 16.39
C ASP A 104 3.85 -14.49 15.89
N MET A 105 4.17 -14.35 14.59
CA MET A 105 4.53 -13.06 14.00
C MET A 105 3.38 -12.05 14.04
N THR A 106 2.14 -12.53 13.90
CA THR A 106 0.96 -11.66 13.99
C THR A 106 0.75 -11.21 15.44
N ALA A 107 0.85 -12.14 16.40
CA ALA A 107 0.73 -11.86 17.82
C ALA A 107 1.83 -10.91 18.31
N GLU A 108 3.06 -11.08 17.86
CA GLU A 108 4.19 -10.20 18.19
C GLU A 108 3.90 -8.75 17.82
N ILE A 109 3.43 -8.50 16.60
CA ILE A 109 3.06 -7.16 16.14
C ILE A 109 1.92 -6.59 16.99
N GLN A 110 0.88 -7.39 17.26
CA GLN A 110 -0.22 -6.97 18.12
C GLN A 110 0.26 -6.60 19.54
N TYR A 111 1.14 -7.40 20.13
CA TYR A 111 1.73 -7.10 21.43
C TYR A 111 2.60 -5.85 21.39
N ARG A 112 3.39 -5.65 20.34
CA ARG A 112 4.21 -4.44 20.16
C ARG A 112 3.34 -3.18 20.09
N HIS A 113 2.26 -3.22 19.31
CA HIS A 113 1.27 -2.13 19.27
C HIS A 113 0.64 -1.91 20.64
N ARG A 114 0.21 -2.99 21.30
CA ARG A 114 -0.42 -2.90 22.62
C ARG A 114 0.50 -2.33 23.69
N ILE A 115 1.78 -2.71 23.67
CA ILE A 115 2.79 -2.17 24.59
C ILE A 115 2.97 -0.67 24.35
N ALA A 116 3.06 -0.22 23.09
CA ALA A 116 3.18 1.19 22.76
C ALA A 116 1.97 2.00 23.24
N GLU A 117 0.74 1.50 23.03
CA GLU A 117 -0.48 2.12 23.56
C GLU A 117 -0.45 2.24 25.09
N LEU A 118 -0.09 1.16 25.79
CA LEU A 118 -0.03 1.16 27.26
C LEU A 118 1.06 2.11 27.79
N GLN A 119 2.17 2.26 27.06
CA GLN A 119 3.20 3.24 27.38
C GLN A 119 2.69 4.67 27.19
N GLU A 120 1.94 4.95 26.11
CA GLU A 120 1.29 6.24 25.88
C GLU A 120 0.32 6.58 27.01
N TYR A 121 -0.52 5.63 27.44
CA TYR A 121 -1.42 5.83 28.58
C TYR A 121 -0.67 6.20 29.85
N ARG A 122 0.43 5.50 30.16
CA ARG A 122 1.26 5.80 31.34
C ARG A 122 1.90 7.19 31.26
N GLN A 123 2.37 7.60 30.09
CA GLN A 123 2.93 8.95 29.87
C GLN A 123 1.87 10.03 30.07
N ASN A 124 0.63 9.75 29.67
CA ASN A 124 -0.52 10.64 29.87
C ASN A 124 -1.15 10.55 31.27
N GLY A 125 -0.55 9.80 32.19
CA GLY A 125 -1.01 9.66 33.57
C GLY A 125 -2.24 8.76 33.77
N ILE A 126 -2.66 8.02 32.74
CA ILE A 126 -3.79 7.09 32.78
C ILE A 126 -3.35 5.80 33.46
N LYS A 127 -4.04 5.43 34.54
CA LYS A 127 -3.65 4.27 35.38
C LYS A 127 -4.65 3.13 35.34
N THR A 128 -5.88 3.37 34.88
CA THR A 128 -6.93 2.36 34.81
C THR A 128 -7.36 2.07 33.37
N LEU A 129 -7.85 0.85 33.13
CA LEU A 129 -8.37 0.45 31.81
C LEU A 129 -9.67 1.18 31.44
N GLU A 130 -10.47 1.57 32.43
CA GLU A 130 -11.69 2.36 32.22
C GLU A 130 -11.37 3.78 31.73
N GLU A 131 -10.39 4.43 32.35
CA GLU A 131 -9.88 5.73 31.90
C GLU A 131 -9.26 5.63 30.50
N ALA A 132 -8.54 4.55 30.19
CA ALA A 132 -7.96 4.33 28.86
C ALA A 132 -9.06 4.24 27.78
N ASN A 133 -10.16 3.52 28.05
CA ASN A 133 -11.29 3.45 27.13
C ASN A 133 -11.97 4.81 26.91
N LYS A 134 -12.06 5.64 27.96
CA LYS A 134 -12.59 6.99 27.86
C LYS A 134 -11.65 7.89 27.04
N TYR A 135 -10.34 7.82 27.32
CA TYR A 135 -9.31 8.55 26.58
C TYR A 135 -9.32 8.20 25.09
N GLU A 136 -9.40 6.93 24.73
CA GLU A 136 -9.46 6.50 23.33
C GLU A 136 -10.71 7.02 22.62
N LYS A 137 -11.89 6.95 23.27
CA LYS A 137 -13.12 7.53 22.72
C LYS A 137 -12.99 9.03 22.50
N GLU A 138 -12.48 9.76 23.48
CA GLU A 138 -12.29 11.21 23.39
C GLU A 138 -11.22 11.59 22.36
N LYS A 139 -10.13 10.83 22.26
CA LYS A 139 -9.08 10.99 21.25
C LYS A 139 -9.63 10.77 19.84
N HIS A 140 -10.43 9.73 19.64
CA HIS A 140 -11.14 9.49 18.38
C HIS A 140 -12.14 10.59 18.05
N ILE A 141 -12.92 11.05 19.03
CA ILE A 141 -13.85 12.17 18.85
C ILE A 141 -13.08 13.44 18.48
N ARG A 142 -11.96 13.73 19.14
CA ARG A 142 -11.12 14.91 18.87
C ARG A 142 -10.51 14.85 17.47
N LEU A 143 -9.99 13.71 17.05
CA LEU A 143 -9.47 13.52 15.69
C LEU A 143 -10.56 13.69 14.62
N ASN A 144 -11.73 13.09 14.85
CA ASN A 144 -12.88 13.25 13.96
C ASN A 144 -13.42 14.69 13.97
N ALA A 145 -13.42 15.37 15.12
CA ALA A 145 -13.84 16.75 15.27
C ALA A 145 -12.86 17.70 14.58
N LEU A 146 -11.53 17.49 14.71
CA LEU A 146 -10.50 18.23 13.97
C LEU A 146 -10.67 18.07 12.46
N PHE A 147 -10.94 16.85 12.00
CA PHE A 147 -11.19 16.58 10.59
C PHE A 147 -12.48 17.25 10.09
N ARG A 148 -13.55 17.25 10.91
CA ARG A 148 -14.83 17.91 10.59
C ARG A 148 -14.79 19.42 10.73
N SER A 149 -14.04 19.97 11.68
CA SER A 149 -13.93 21.43 11.90
C SER A 149 -13.17 22.12 10.77
N SER A 150 -12.33 21.37 10.05
CA SER A 150 -11.62 21.86 8.87
C SER A 150 -12.47 21.85 7.60
N GLN A 151 -13.68 21.28 7.61
CA GLN A 151 -14.54 21.17 6.43
C GLN A 151 -15.82 22.01 6.61
N PRO A 152 -16.30 22.71 5.57
CA PRO A 152 -17.54 23.48 5.66
C PRO A 152 -18.75 22.56 5.89
N LEU A 153 -19.41 22.67 7.04
CA LEU A 153 -20.56 21.82 7.41
C LEU A 153 -21.91 22.40 6.95
N GLY A 154 -22.93 21.53 6.88
CA GLY A 154 -24.32 21.92 6.59
C GLY A 154 -24.52 22.38 5.14
N ARG A 155 -25.04 23.60 4.95
CA ARG A 155 -25.36 24.13 3.60
C ARG A 155 -24.12 24.29 2.71
N CYS A 156 -22.92 24.29 3.30
CA CYS A 156 -21.65 24.45 2.60
C CYS A 156 -20.91 23.13 2.34
N GLN A 157 -21.53 21.96 2.59
CA GLN A 157 -20.88 20.64 2.43
C GLN A 157 -20.38 20.30 1.02
N HIS A 158 -20.79 21.08 0.01
CA HIS A 158 -20.33 20.94 -1.37
C HIS A 158 -18.98 21.64 -1.63
N LEU A 159 -18.45 22.37 -0.64
CA LEU A 159 -17.13 22.95 -0.63
C LEU A 159 -16.16 21.97 0.06
N CYS A 160 -14.94 21.85 -0.46
CA CYS A 160 -13.88 21.08 0.19
C CYS A 160 -12.63 21.94 0.41
N THR A 161 -11.93 21.66 1.50
CA THR A 161 -10.58 22.19 1.77
C THR A 161 -9.57 21.04 1.69
N GLY A 162 -8.33 21.34 1.30
CA GLY A 162 -7.26 20.34 1.25
C GLY A 162 -5.87 20.94 1.43
N ASP A 163 -5.00 20.17 2.08
CA ASP A 163 -3.59 20.53 2.29
C ASP A 163 -2.67 19.64 1.45
N ILE A 164 -1.64 20.23 0.85
CA ILE A 164 -0.65 19.51 0.04
C ILE A 164 0.71 19.60 0.72
N LEU A 165 1.21 18.46 1.20
CA LEU A 165 2.53 18.33 1.79
C LEU A 165 3.47 17.58 0.84
N VAL A 166 4.69 18.09 0.66
CA VAL A 166 5.73 17.44 -0.13
C VAL A 166 6.98 17.25 0.72
N ASN A 167 7.46 16.01 0.78
CA ASN A 167 8.73 15.66 1.41
C ASN A 167 9.86 16.54 0.83
N PRO A 168 10.68 17.21 1.67
CA PRO A 168 11.80 18.05 1.22
C PRO A 168 12.68 17.44 0.14
N ALA A 169 12.97 16.14 0.21
CA ALA A 169 13.81 15.43 -0.75
C ALA A 169 13.23 15.37 -2.18
N PHE A 170 11.90 15.53 -2.32
CA PHE A 170 11.17 15.42 -3.58
C PHE A 170 10.50 16.73 -4.01
N ARG A 171 10.98 17.87 -3.50
CA ARG A 171 10.50 19.19 -3.93
C ARG A 171 11.07 19.56 -5.30
N ARG A 172 10.43 20.51 -5.99
CA ARG A 172 10.86 21.10 -7.28
C ARG A 172 10.92 20.14 -8.48
N ILE A 173 10.48 18.90 -8.33
CA ILE A 173 10.33 17.92 -9.43
C ILE A 173 8.87 17.70 -9.87
N GLY A 174 7.95 18.58 -9.45
CA GLY A 174 6.55 18.54 -9.88
C GLY A 174 5.60 17.70 -9.01
N VAL A 175 6.08 17.02 -7.97
CA VAL A 175 5.24 16.18 -7.08
C VAL A 175 4.04 16.94 -6.53
N GLY A 176 4.22 18.18 -6.06
CA GLY A 176 3.12 19.00 -5.54
C GLY A 176 2.02 19.27 -6.58
N LYS A 177 2.40 19.47 -7.86
CA LYS A 177 1.46 19.69 -8.96
C LYS A 177 0.65 18.42 -9.24
N VAL A 178 1.30 17.26 -9.27
CA VAL A 178 0.62 15.97 -9.46
C VAL A 178 -0.35 15.68 -8.32
N LEU A 179 0.07 15.91 -7.07
CA LEU A 179 -0.78 15.74 -5.89
C LEU A 179 -1.99 16.68 -5.94
N GLY A 180 -1.78 17.96 -6.26
CA GLY A 180 -2.86 18.94 -6.39
C GLY A 180 -3.85 18.60 -7.51
N GLN A 181 -3.37 18.14 -8.66
CA GLN A 181 -4.25 17.67 -9.74
C GLN A 181 -5.08 16.46 -9.30
N LYS A 182 -4.45 15.46 -8.69
CA LYS A 182 -5.15 14.28 -8.18
C LYS A 182 -6.16 14.63 -7.10
N TYR A 183 -5.83 15.57 -6.22
CA TYR A 183 -6.76 16.10 -5.23
C TYR A 183 -8.00 16.71 -5.89
N LEU A 184 -7.83 17.62 -6.85
CA LEU A 184 -8.96 18.26 -7.54
C LEU A 184 -9.83 17.25 -8.31
N THR A 185 -9.22 16.31 -9.03
CA THR A 185 -9.94 15.24 -9.72
C THR A 185 -10.73 14.37 -8.74
N ARG A 186 -10.13 14.03 -7.61
CA ARG A 186 -10.78 13.19 -6.59
C ARG A 186 -11.89 13.93 -5.86
N ALA A 187 -11.71 15.22 -5.58
CA ALA A 187 -12.73 16.08 -4.99
C ALA A 187 -13.97 16.16 -5.90
N HIS A 188 -13.76 16.37 -7.21
CA HIS A 188 -14.86 16.33 -8.18
C HIS A 188 -15.58 14.97 -8.18
N PHE A 189 -14.82 13.86 -8.19
CA PHE A 189 -15.38 12.50 -8.14
C PHE A 189 -16.24 12.26 -6.89
N PHE A 190 -15.87 12.83 -5.74
CA PHE A 190 -16.66 12.74 -4.52
C PHE A 190 -17.86 13.69 -4.46
N GLY A 191 -18.14 14.43 -5.54
CA GLY A 191 -19.31 15.29 -5.66
C GLY A 191 -19.14 16.71 -5.12
N TYR A 192 -17.93 17.10 -4.69
CA TYR A 192 -17.64 18.48 -4.34
C TYR A 192 -17.74 19.38 -5.58
N LYS A 193 -18.28 20.58 -5.40
CA LYS A 193 -18.50 21.56 -6.47
C LYS A 193 -17.44 22.65 -6.50
N TYR A 194 -16.79 22.88 -5.38
CA TYR A 194 -15.77 23.91 -5.24
C TYR A 194 -14.71 23.47 -4.24
N SER A 195 -13.47 23.90 -4.47
CA SER A 195 -12.34 23.69 -3.56
C SER A 195 -11.81 25.04 -3.09
N ILE A 196 -11.49 25.14 -1.80
CA ILE A 196 -10.92 26.35 -1.18
C ILE A 196 -9.60 26.00 -0.51
N PHE A 197 -8.59 26.85 -0.68
CA PHE A 197 -7.35 26.83 0.10
C PHE A 197 -7.32 28.08 0.96
N ASP A 198 -7.58 27.92 2.26
CA ASP A 198 -7.98 29.02 3.14
C ASP A 198 -6.82 29.94 3.57
N LEU A 199 -5.65 29.38 3.88
CA LEU A 199 -4.54 30.12 4.50
C LEU A 199 -3.21 29.95 3.74
N VAL A 200 -3.17 30.37 2.47
CA VAL A 200 -1.93 30.37 1.68
C VAL A 200 -1.15 31.66 1.97
N PHE A 201 -0.23 31.60 2.93
CA PHE A 201 0.58 32.76 3.33
C PHE A 201 1.38 33.40 2.18
N GLU A 202 1.42 34.74 2.13
CA GLU A 202 2.15 35.47 1.09
C GLU A 202 3.66 35.19 1.09
N SER A 203 4.21 34.84 2.26
CA SER A 203 5.60 34.40 2.40
C SER A 203 5.88 33.05 1.73
N ASN A 204 4.85 32.21 1.52
CA ASN A 204 4.99 30.90 0.90
C ASN A 204 4.82 30.97 -0.62
N THR A 205 5.86 31.49 -1.28
CA THR A 205 5.90 31.61 -2.74
C THR A 205 5.77 30.28 -3.49
N ALA A 206 6.14 29.16 -2.87
CA ALA A 206 6.02 27.83 -3.46
C ALA A 206 4.55 27.37 -3.55
N SER A 207 3.79 27.53 -2.47
CA SER A 207 2.36 27.21 -2.47
C SER A 207 1.57 28.13 -3.39
N ILE A 208 1.90 29.42 -3.45
CA ILE A 208 1.28 30.36 -4.39
C ILE A 208 1.46 29.90 -5.83
N LYS A 209 2.71 29.63 -6.25
CA LYS A 209 3.00 29.12 -7.60
C LYS A 209 2.31 27.80 -7.88
N LEU A 210 2.18 26.94 -6.88
CA LEU A 210 1.44 25.68 -7.00
C LEU A 210 -0.03 25.95 -7.29
N CYS A 211 -0.71 26.75 -6.46
CA CYS A 211 -2.12 27.13 -6.65
C CYS A 211 -2.36 27.78 -8.01
N ASP A 212 -1.51 28.73 -8.42
CA ASP A 212 -1.58 29.35 -9.75
C ASP A 212 -1.42 28.30 -10.86
N SER A 213 -0.47 27.36 -10.72
CA SER A 213 -0.25 26.28 -11.72
C SER A 213 -1.37 25.24 -11.80
N LEU A 214 -2.16 25.12 -10.73
CA LEU A 214 -3.36 24.29 -10.70
C LEU A 214 -4.56 25.03 -11.31
N GLY A 215 -4.44 26.31 -11.66
CA GLY A 215 -5.52 27.14 -12.18
C GLY A 215 -6.58 27.42 -11.12
N CYS A 216 -6.14 27.74 -9.90
CA CYS A 216 -6.99 28.26 -8.84
C CYS A 216 -7.03 29.80 -8.91
N ASP A 217 -8.19 30.36 -8.65
CA ASP A 217 -8.42 31.80 -8.62
C ASP A 217 -8.10 32.35 -7.22
N ARG A 218 -7.59 33.59 -7.15
CA ARG A 218 -7.38 34.30 -5.89
C ARG A 218 -8.68 34.99 -5.50
N ILE A 219 -9.42 34.37 -4.58
CA ILE A 219 -10.78 34.81 -4.23
C ILE A 219 -10.83 35.75 -3.03
N GLY A 220 -9.75 35.83 -2.26
CA GLY A 220 -9.69 36.72 -1.10
C GLY A 220 -8.29 36.88 -0.51
N LYS A 221 -8.17 37.80 0.44
CA LYS A 221 -6.95 38.05 1.21
C LYS A 221 -7.33 38.34 2.67
N VAL A 222 -6.63 37.68 3.58
CA VAL A 222 -6.75 37.89 5.02
C VAL A 222 -5.53 38.69 5.48
N PRO A 223 -5.68 39.99 5.79
CA PRO A 223 -4.59 40.79 6.33
C PRO A 223 -4.23 40.30 7.74
N GLY A 224 -2.93 40.22 8.04
CA GLY A 224 -2.43 39.80 9.35
C GLY A 224 -2.86 38.39 9.79
N ALA A 225 -2.98 37.46 8.84
CA ALA A 225 -3.53 36.13 9.06
C ALA A 225 -2.81 35.28 10.11
N GLY A 226 -1.48 35.45 10.30
CA GLY A 226 -0.77 34.66 11.30
C GLY A 226 0.65 35.14 11.61
N MET A 227 1.10 34.84 12.83
CA MET A 227 2.48 35.04 13.27
C MET A 227 3.33 33.86 12.82
N LEU A 228 4.19 34.08 11.83
CA LEU A 228 5.11 33.05 11.32
C LEU A 228 6.47 33.12 12.03
N LEU A 229 7.14 31.98 12.11
CA LEU A 229 8.50 31.90 12.65
C LEU A 229 9.42 32.84 11.86
N ASN A 230 10.21 33.64 12.59
CA ASN A 230 11.13 34.66 12.04
C ASN A 230 10.44 35.86 11.35
N CYS A 231 9.16 36.11 11.62
CA CYS A 231 8.48 37.33 11.20
C CYS A 231 8.15 38.20 12.42
N LEU A 232 8.58 39.46 12.41
CA LEU A 232 8.29 40.44 13.47
C LEU A 232 6.83 40.92 13.43
N THR A 233 6.18 40.81 12.28
CA THR A 233 4.81 41.26 12.05
C THR A 233 3.94 40.12 11.52
N PRO A 234 2.62 40.13 11.78
CA PRO A 234 1.68 39.17 11.22
C PRO A 234 1.75 39.13 9.69
N VAL A 235 1.85 37.94 9.12
CA VAL A 235 1.95 37.71 7.68
C VAL A 235 0.55 37.51 7.11
N PRO A 236 0.18 38.21 6.03
CA PRO A 236 -1.11 38.02 5.35
C PRO A 236 -1.19 36.66 4.63
N ALA A 237 -2.41 36.18 4.42
CA ALA A 237 -2.71 34.98 3.66
C ALA A 237 -3.66 35.27 2.51
N ILE A 238 -3.49 34.55 1.40
CA ILE A 238 -4.36 34.57 0.23
C ILE A 238 -5.30 33.37 0.35
N VAL A 239 -6.58 33.60 0.05
CA VAL A 239 -7.58 32.55 -0.10
C VAL A 239 -7.66 32.22 -1.58
N PHE A 240 -7.37 30.96 -1.93
CA PHE A 240 -7.56 30.47 -3.30
C PHE A 240 -8.84 29.66 -3.41
N GLY A 241 -9.49 29.74 -4.56
CA GLY A 241 -10.71 29.00 -4.87
C GLY A 241 -10.64 28.35 -6.24
N LYS A 242 -11.29 27.20 -6.41
CA LYS A 242 -11.40 26.53 -7.70
C LYS A 242 -12.75 25.85 -7.87
N SER A 243 -13.45 26.22 -8.95
CA SER A 243 -14.65 25.51 -9.38
C SER A 243 -14.27 24.13 -9.92
N LEU A 244 -14.95 23.10 -9.43
CA LEU A 244 -14.75 21.71 -9.85
C LEU A 244 -15.73 21.31 -10.97
N GLY A 245 -16.64 22.18 -11.38
CA GLY A 245 -17.65 21.91 -12.41
C GLY A 245 -18.82 21.03 -11.94
N SER A 246 -19.94 21.05 -12.66
CA SER A 246 -21.05 20.12 -12.44
C SER A 246 -20.77 18.79 -13.14
N THR A 247 -20.79 17.70 -12.38
CA THR A 247 -20.83 16.33 -12.92
C THR A 247 -21.98 16.20 -13.92
N ALA A 248 -21.67 16.26 -15.21
CA ALA A 248 -22.57 15.89 -16.29
C ALA A 248 -21.77 15.02 -17.27
N THR A 249 -21.36 13.84 -16.84
CA THR A 249 -20.94 12.75 -17.73
C THR A 249 -21.15 11.42 -17.02
N ASN A 250 -22.19 10.73 -17.49
CA ASN A 250 -22.40 9.28 -17.58
C ASN A 250 -21.70 8.38 -16.57
N GLU A 251 -22.55 7.70 -15.79
CA GLU A 251 -22.27 6.39 -15.20
C GLU A 251 -21.57 5.48 -16.23
N ASN A 252 -20.58 4.72 -15.75
CA ASN A 252 -19.70 3.79 -16.49
C ASN A 252 -18.35 4.36 -16.94
N GLU A 253 -17.47 4.68 -15.99
CA GLU A 253 -16.05 4.34 -16.13
C GLU A 253 -15.38 4.32 -14.76
N ILE A 254 -15.24 3.11 -14.20
CA ILE A 254 -14.32 2.83 -13.11
C ILE A 254 -13.05 2.27 -13.76
N PRO A 255 -11.91 3.00 -13.79
CA PRO A 255 -10.62 2.36 -13.88
C PRO A 255 -10.03 2.28 -12.48
N LEU A 256 -10.31 1.16 -11.81
CA LEU A 256 -9.41 0.60 -10.81
C LEU A 256 -8.22 -0.01 -11.57
N ARG A 257 -7.08 0.67 -11.53
CA ARG A 257 -5.77 0.02 -11.55
C ARG A 257 -4.94 0.60 -10.44
#